data_AF-A0A2J6P1I9-F1
#
_entry.id   AF-A0A2J6P1I9-F1
#
_cell.length_a   1.000
_cell.length_b   1.000
_cell.length_c   1.000
_cell.angle_alpha   90.00
_cell.angle_beta   90.00
_cell.angle_gamma   90.00
#
_symmetry.space_group_name_H-M   'P 1'
#
loop_
_entity.id
_entity.type
_entity.pdbx_description
1 polymer ?
#
loop_
_entity_poly.entity_id
_entity_poly.type
_entity_poly.pdbx_seq_one_letter_code
_entity_poly.pdbx_strand_id
1 'polypeptide(L)'
;MENVLNLNDSNDGNRIKQGDLSHMRYILTDSNNDDLKLNDKPAKVYLTDSTGVKYIYDTTVKQSDNAYVCDVVINQIIPAGTYTLEIWVDNRYVFPSDTKTKIQVTESVIGRQIVNVETHNLWDEILEYGVKNGM
;
A
#
# COMPACT_ATOMS: atom_id res chain seq x y z
N MET A 1 -11.23 18.27 10.56
CA MET A 1 -10.97 17.08 11.40
C MET A 1 -9.57 16.63 11.11
N GLU A 2 -8.76 16.48 12.14
CA GLU A 2 -7.44 15.83 12.05
C GLU A 2 -7.63 14.32 12.05
N ASN A 3 -6.80 13.60 11.30
CA ASN A 3 -6.78 12.15 11.32
C ASN A 3 -6.16 11.65 12.63
N VAL A 4 -6.51 10.45 13.06
CA VAL A 4 -5.85 9.78 14.19
C VAL A 4 -4.55 9.13 13.71
N LEU A 5 -4.61 8.39 12.59
CA LEU A 5 -3.46 7.71 12.00
C LEU A 5 -3.11 8.34 10.66
N ASN A 6 -1.83 8.60 10.41
CA ASN A 6 -1.35 9.31 9.23
C ASN A 6 -0.21 8.56 8.54
N LEU A 7 -0.13 8.75 7.21
CA LEU A 7 1.02 8.36 6.39
C LEU A 7 1.70 9.61 5.86
N ASN A 8 2.98 9.76 6.19
CA ASN A 8 3.82 10.81 5.62
C ASN A 8 4.82 10.18 4.65
N ASP A 9 4.84 10.65 3.41
CA ASP A 9 5.83 10.29 2.40
C ASP A 9 7.22 10.77 2.86
N SER A 10 8.24 9.90 2.77
CA SER A 10 9.62 10.22 3.17
C SER A 10 10.42 11.04 2.14
N ASN A 11 9.75 11.65 1.15
CA ASN A 11 10.27 12.44 0.02
C ASN A 11 10.54 11.66 -1.28
N ASP A 12 10.12 10.41 -1.39
CA ASP A 12 10.29 9.60 -2.61
C ASP A 12 9.22 9.94 -3.66
N GLY A 13 8.12 10.56 -3.23
CA GLY A 13 7.02 10.97 -4.07
C GLY A 13 6.03 9.83 -4.34
N ASN A 14 4.77 10.19 -4.54
CA ASN A 14 3.67 9.22 -4.73
C ASN A 14 3.28 9.03 -6.20
N ARG A 15 4.22 9.19 -7.13
CA ARG A 15 3.99 9.04 -8.56
C ARG A 15 5.01 8.10 -9.17
N ILE A 16 4.53 6.98 -9.69
CA ILE A 16 5.36 5.92 -10.25
C ILE A 16 5.02 5.68 -11.72
N LYS A 17 5.90 4.97 -12.42
CA LYS A 17 5.68 4.54 -13.79
C LYS A 17 5.21 3.09 -13.78
N GLN A 18 4.21 2.79 -14.60
CA GLN A 18 3.72 1.44 -14.77
C GLN A 18 4.81 0.50 -15.27
N GLY A 19 5.06 -0.57 -14.52
CA GLY A 19 6.08 -1.58 -14.83
C GLY A 19 7.45 -1.32 -14.20
N ASP A 20 7.64 -0.18 -13.52
CA ASP A 20 8.88 0.07 -12.78
C ASP A 20 8.83 -0.61 -11.41
N LEU A 21 9.95 -1.24 -11.02
CA LEU A 21 10.18 -1.60 -9.63
C LEU A 21 10.31 -0.30 -8.82
N SER A 22 9.28 -0.01 -8.03
CA SER A 22 9.20 1.24 -7.27
C SER A 22 9.30 0.94 -5.78
N HIS A 23 10.14 1.69 -5.07
CA HIS A 23 10.29 1.59 -3.62
C HIS A 23 9.97 2.96 -3.03
N MET A 24 8.96 3.01 -2.18
CA MET A 24 8.55 4.20 -1.43
C MET A 24 8.60 3.89 0.06
N ARG A 25 8.88 4.89 0.88
CA ARG A 25 8.82 4.74 2.33
C ARG A 25 7.79 5.70 2.93
N TYR A 26 7.02 5.17 3.88
CA TYR A 26 6.03 5.94 4.62
C TYR A 26 6.32 5.91 6.11
N ILE A 27 6.16 7.05 6.76
CA ILE A 27 6.21 7.20 8.21
C ILE A 27 4.80 7.06 8.77
N LEU A 28 4.63 6.15 9.73
CA LEU A 28 3.38 5.86 10.41
C LEU A 28 3.32 6.68 11.70
N THR A 29 2.38 7.62 11.78
CA THR A 29 2.24 8.49 12.95
C THR A 29 0.83 8.46 13.52
N ASP A 30 0.75 8.54 14.85
CA ASP A 30 -0.49 8.77 15.58
C ASP A 30 -0.56 10.24 16.04
N SER A 31 -1.71 10.88 15.84
CA SER A 31 -1.93 12.28 16.21
C SER A 31 -2.04 12.49 17.73
N ASN A 32 -2.30 11.44 18.51
CA ASN A 32 -2.28 11.53 19.97
C ASN A 32 -0.86 11.41 20.54
N ASN A 33 0.14 11.20 19.68
CA ASN A 33 1.54 11.03 20.04
C ASN A 33 1.79 9.83 20.97
N ASP A 34 0.92 8.81 20.87
CA ASP A 34 1.08 7.55 21.58
C ASP A 34 2.16 6.68 20.91
N ASP A 35 2.97 6.00 21.72
CA ASP A 35 3.87 4.97 21.19
C ASP A 35 3.08 3.67 20.94
N LEU A 36 2.70 3.49 19.67
CA LEU A 36 1.91 2.34 19.21
C LEU A 36 2.68 0.99 19.22
N LYS A 37 3.99 0.97 19.51
CA LYS A 37 4.83 -0.24 19.58
C LYS A 37 4.77 -1.08 18.30
N LEU A 38 4.99 -0.44 17.14
CA LEU A 38 4.83 -1.06 15.82
C LEU A 38 6.09 -1.76 15.28
N ASN A 39 7.26 -1.59 15.91
CA ASN A 39 8.48 -2.20 15.39
C ASN A 39 8.36 -3.72 15.25
N ASP A 40 8.84 -4.25 14.12
CA ASP A 40 8.82 -5.67 13.74
C ASP A 40 7.42 -6.29 13.64
N LYS A 41 6.37 -5.47 13.60
CA LYS A 41 5.00 -5.95 13.35
C LYS A 41 4.78 -6.22 11.87
N PRO A 42 4.07 -7.32 11.53
CA PRO A 42 3.72 -7.60 10.15
C PRO A 42 2.80 -6.49 9.63
N ALA A 43 3.00 -6.11 8.37
CA ALA A 43 2.17 -5.15 7.70
C ALA A 43 1.78 -5.64 6.31
N LYS A 44 0.59 -5.26 5.87
CA LYS A 44 0.05 -5.55 4.55
C LYS A 44 -0.39 -4.24 3.91
N VAL A 45 0.15 -3.98 2.74
CA VAL A 45 -0.11 -2.77 1.97
C VAL A 45 -1.18 -3.09 0.93
N TYR A 46 -2.13 -2.17 0.77
CA TYR A 46 -3.17 -2.25 -0.24
C TYR A 46 -3.17 -1.01 -1.10
N LEU A 47 -3.23 -1.21 -2.42
CA LEU A 47 -3.63 -0.17 -3.36
C LEU A 47 -5.04 -0.45 -3.85
N THR A 48 -5.94 0.51 -3.68
CA THR A 48 -7.35 0.36 -4.03
C THR A 48 -7.84 1.47 -4.95
N ASP A 49 -8.79 1.15 -5.82
CA ASP A 49 -9.60 2.13 -6.53
C ASP A 49 -11.09 1.90 -6.25
N SER A 50 -11.98 2.58 -6.98
CA SER A 50 -13.43 2.47 -6.81
C SER A 50 -13.99 1.07 -7.08
N THR A 51 -13.21 0.18 -7.72
CA THR A 51 -13.59 -1.18 -8.06
C THR A 51 -12.97 -2.23 -7.13
N GLY A 52 -12.16 -1.81 -6.15
CA GLY A 52 -11.60 -2.67 -5.11
C GLY A 52 -10.07 -2.71 -5.11
N VAL A 53 -9.52 -3.79 -4.56
CA VAL A 53 -8.07 -4.00 -4.39
C VAL A 53 -7.41 -4.27 -5.74
N LYS A 54 -6.29 -3.60 -5.99
CA LYS A 54 -5.49 -3.69 -7.22
C LYS A 54 -4.07 -4.15 -7.00
N TYR A 55 -3.60 -4.08 -5.76
CA TYR A 55 -2.29 -4.57 -5.39
C TYR A 55 -2.25 -4.85 -3.90
N ILE A 56 -1.54 -5.91 -3.54
CA ILE A 56 -1.28 -6.30 -2.16
C ILE A 56 0.22 -6.53 -2.02
N TYR A 57 0.82 -6.01 -0.97
CA TYR A 57 2.23 -6.26 -0.66
C TYR A 57 2.43 -6.55 0.82
N ASP A 58 3.02 -7.69 1.14
CA ASP A 58 3.39 -8.07 2.49
C ASP A 58 4.77 -7.50 2.86
N THR A 59 4.83 -6.89 4.04
CA THR A 59 6.02 -6.21 4.55
C THR A 59 6.05 -6.25 6.08
N THR A 60 6.96 -5.50 6.70
CA THR A 60 7.11 -5.42 8.16
C THR A 60 7.45 -3.99 8.52
N VAL A 61 6.82 -3.47 9.57
CA VAL A 61 7.14 -2.14 10.09
C VAL A 61 8.51 -2.17 10.75
N LYS A 62 9.33 -1.15 10.48
CA LYS A 62 10.66 -0.98 11.08
C LYS A 62 10.73 0.31 11.86
N GLN A 63 11.51 0.34 12.92
CA GLN A 63 11.87 1.56 13.61
C GLN A 63 13.15 2.13 12.99
N SER A 64 13.10 3.39 12.54
CA SER A 64 14.23 4.14 11.98
C SER A 64 14.18 5.57 12.51
N ASP A 65 15.29 6.09 13.06
CA ASP A 65 15.41 7.46 13.56
C ASP A 65 14.23 7.92 14.46
N ASN A 66 13.84 7.05 15.41
CA ASN A 66 12.71 7.22 16.34
C ASN A 66 11.31 7.28 15.69
N ALA A 67 11.18 6.91 14.42
CA ALA A 67 9.90 6.80 13.73
C ALA A 67 9.61 5.35 13.33
N TYR A 68 8.32 5.00 13.26
CA TYR A 68 7.89 3.76 12.63
C TYR A 68 7.73 4.00 11.13
N VAL A 69 8.42 3.20 10.33
CA VAL A 69 8.43 3.29 8.88
C VAL A 69 7.97 1.98 8.25
N CYS A 70 7.31 2.10 7.10
CA CYS A 70 6.91 0.98 6.29
C CYS A 70 7.42 1.21 4.86
N ASP A 71 8.25 0.28 4.41
CA ASP A 71 8.70 0.23 3.01
C ASP A 71 7.59 -0.41 2.17
N VAL A 72 7.13 0.33 1.17
CA VAL A 72 6.13 -0.08 0.19
C VAL A 72 6.85 -0.30 -1.14
N VAL A 73 6.84 -1.55 -1.59
CA VAL A 73 7.44 -1.93 -2.87
C VAL A 73 6.33 -2.29 -3.85
N ILE A 74 6.35 -1.67 -5.02
CA ILE A 74 5.54 -2.07 -6.17
C ILE A 74 6.45 -2.85 -7.10
N ASN A 75 6.31 -4.17 -7.10
CA ASN A 75 7.13 -5.10 -7.89
C ASN A 75 6.32 -5.88 -8.93
N GLN A 76 5.04 -5.55 -9.09
CA GLN A 76 4.14 -6.08 -10.10
C GLN A 76 3.61 -4.94 -10.98
N ILE A 77 3.16 -5.28 -12.17
CA ILE A 77 2.65 -4.30 -13.11
C ILE A 77 1.17 -4.01 -12.81
N ILE A 78 0.94 -2.89 -12.15
CA ILE A 78 -0.41 -2.41 -11.85
C ILE A 78 -0.97 -1.52 -12.97
N PRO A 79 -2.30 -1.51 -13.22
CA PRO A 79 -2.90 -0.62 -14.20
C PRO A 79 -2.52 0.86 -13.97
N ALA A 80 -2.60 1.66 -15.04
CA ALA A 80 -2.43 3.10 -14.89
C ALA A 80 -3.67 3.67 -14.20
N GLY A 81 -3.48 4.56 -13.23
CA GLY A 81 -4.58 5.05 -12.42
C GLY A 81 -4.12 5.79 -11.17
N THR A 82 -5.07 6.20 -10.36
CA THR A 82 -4.83 6.77 -9.04
C THR A 82 -5.42 5.84 -8.00
N TYR A 83 -4.57 5.38 -7.09
CA TYR A 83 -4.93 4.40 -6.07
C TYR A 83 -4.86 5.03 -4.69
N THR A 84 -5.80 4.65 -3.82
CA THR A 84 -5.69 4.90 -2.38
C THR A 84 -4.69 3.93 -1.78
N LEU A 85 -3.81 4.43 -0.93
CA LEU A 85 -2.88 3.62 -0.16
C LEU A 85 -3.45 3.36 1.23
N GLU A 86 -3.53 2.09 1.62
CA GLU A 86 -3.75 1.67 3.01
C GLU A 86 -2.63 0.73 3.47
N ILE A 87 -2.19 0.88 4.72
CA ILE A 87 -1.23 0.00 5.37
C ILE A 87 -1.87 -0.57 6.63
N TRP A 88 -2.12 -1.87 6.61
CA TRP A 88 -2.67 -2.61 7.72
C TRP A 88 -1.53 -3.19 8.55
N VAL A 89 -1.48 -2.90 9.85
CA VAL A 89 -0.41 -3.34 10.74
C VAL A 89 -0.98 -4.22 11.86
N ASP A 90 -0.42 -5.42 12.03
CA ASP A 90 -0.77 -6.40 13.09
C ASP A 90 -2.27 -6.70 13.18
N ASN A 91 -3.01 -6.59 12.05
CA ASN A 91 -4.48 -6.68 11.98
C ASN A 91 -5.24 -5.77 12.97
N ARG A 92 -4.60 -4.70 13.43
CA ARG A 92 -5.12 -3.82 14.49
C ARG A 92 -5.24 -2.37 14.05
N TYR A 93 -4.25 -1.88 13.31
CA TYR A 93 -4.18 -0.48 12.89
C TYR A 93 -4.22 -0.39 11.37
N VAL A 94 -4.95 0.59 10.84
CA VAL A 94 -5.03 0.89 9.41
C VAL A 94 -4.62 2.34 9.19
N PHE A 95 -3.57 2.54 8.39
CA PHE A 95 -3.01 3.85 8.08
C PHE A 95 -3.25 4.24 6.61
N PRO A 96 -3.59 5.50 6.31
CA PRO A 96 -4.07 6.51 7.25
C PRO A 96 -5.53 6.21 7.66
N SER A 97 -6.06 6.94 8.65
CA SER A 97 -7.49 6.83 9.02
C SER A 97 -8.44 7.56 8.05
N ASP A 98 -7.93 8.09 6.95
CA ASP A 98 -8.71 8.69 5.87
C ASP A 98 -8.33 8.07 4.52
N THR A 99 -8.83 8.63 3.42
CA THR A 99 -8.54 8.14 2.07
C THR A 99 -7.64 9.09 1.27
N LYS A 100 -6.90 9.99 1.91
CA LYS A 100 -6.20 11.09 1.22
C LYS A 100 -4.86 10.68 0.62
N THR A 101 -4.18 9.69 1.20
CA THR A 101 -2.89 9.23 0.64
C THR A 101 -3.15 8.45 -0.64
N LYS A 102 -2.64 8.98 -1.76
CA LYS A 102 -2.82 8.42 -3.09
C LYS A 102 -1.48 8.12 -3.76
N ILE A 103 -1.40 7.02 -4.49
CA ILE A 103 -0.31 6.73 -5.43
C ILE A 103 -0.86 6.87 -6.85
N GLN A 104 -0.17 7.64 -7.69
CA GLN A 104 -0.47 7.78 -9.10
C GLN A 104 0.46 6.89 -9.93
N VAL A 105 -0.12 5.95 -10.67
CA VAL A 105 0.58 5.12 -11.64
C VAL A 105 0.38 5.72 -13.02
N THR A 106 1.49 6.14 -13.63
CA THR A 106 1.47 6.69 -14.98
C THR A 106 1.68 5.59 -16.02
N GLU A 107 0.89 5.65 -17.09
CA GLU A 107 0.93 4.65 -18.16
C GLU A 107 2.31 4.57 -18.81
N SER A 108 2.77 3.35 -19.08
CA SER A 108 3.95 3.05 -19.90
C SER A 108 3.50 2.36 -21.19
N VAL A 109 4.16 2.66 -22.31
CA VAL A 109 3.81 2.09 -23.63
C VAL A 109 3.85 0.55 -23.60
N ILE A 110 4.87 -0.01 -22.93
CA ILE A 110 5.05 -1.45 -22.77
C ILE A 110 4.17 -1.98 -21.63
N GLY A 111 4.11 -1.25 -20.51
CA GLY A 111 3.36 -1.65 -19.31
C GLY A 111 1.88 -1.92 -19.58
N ARG A 112 1.21 -1.09 -20.40
CA ARG A 112 -0.20 -1.27 -20.74
C ARG A 112 -0.50 -2.66 -21.33
N GLN A 113 0.41 -3.20 -22.15
CA GLN A 113 0.17 -4.50 -22.81
C GLN A 113 0.23 -5.67 -21.82
N ILE A 114 1.03 -5.56 -20.77
CA ILE A 114 1.28 -6.65 -19.80
C ILE A 114 0.18 -6.72 -18.73
N VAL A 115 -0.40 -5.58 -18.34
CA VAL A 115 -1.45 -5.50 -17.31
C VAL A 115 -2.65 -6.40 -17.57
N ASN A 116 -3.06 -6.56 -18.85
CA ASN A 116 -4.19 -7.41 -19.20
C ASN A 116 -3.96 -8.88 -18.79
N VAL A 117 -2.70 -9.31 -18.69
CA VAL A 117 -2.32 -10.66 -18.29
C VAL A 117 -2.26 -10.78 -16.77
N GLU A 118 -1.61 -9.85 -16.06
CA GLU A 118 -1.47 -9.92 -14.58
C GLU A 118 -2.80 -9.74 -13.83
N THR A 119 -3.71 -8.90 -14.35
CA THR A 119 -5.03 -8.70 -13.74
C THR A 119 -5.83 -9.98 -13.59
N HIS A 120 -5.66 -10.96 -14.48
CA HIS A 120 -6.30 -12.27 -14.34
C HIS A 120 -5.76 -13.03 -13.13
N ASN A 121 -4.45 -13.06 -12.91
CA ASN A 121 -3.82 -13.79 -11.80
C ASN A 121 -4.22 -13.21 -10.43
N LEU A 122 -4.33 -11.88 -10.32
CA LEU A 122 -4.72 -11.23 -9.05
C LEU A 122 -6.15 -11.62 -8.61
N TRP A 123 -7.08 -11.79 -9.56
CA TRP A 123 -8.43 -12.26 -9.24
C TRP A 123 -8.42 -13.66 -8.64
N ASP A 124 -7.56 -14.55 -9.15
CA ASP A 124 -7.41 -15.91 -8.62
C ASP A 124 -6.91 -15.88 -7.16
N GLU A 125 -5.92 -15.04 -6.85
CA GLU A 125 -5.40 -14.88 -5.49
C GLU A 125 -6.45 -14.31 -4.52
N ILE A 126 -7.22 -13.30 -4.93
CA ILE A 126 -8.30 -12.71 -4.12
C ILE A 126 -9.40 -13.75 -3.83
N LEU A 127 -9.77 -14.55 -4.84
CA LEU A 127 -10.74 -15.62 -4.68
C LEU A 127 -10.23 -16.68 -3.70
N GLU A 128 -8.97 -17.12 -3.84
CA GLU A 128 -8.37 -18.10 -2.92
C GLU A 128 -8.33 -17.59 -1.47
N TYR A 129 -7.95 -16.32 -1.27
CA TYR A 129 -7.95 -15.68 0.04
C TYR A 129 -9.36 -15.62 0.64
N GLY A 130 -10.37 -15.22 -0.14
CA GLY A 130 -11.76 -15.16 0.30
C GLY A 130 -12.27 -16.52 0.77
N VAL A 131 -12.05 -17.56 -0.04
CA VAL A 131 -12.44 -18.95 0.30
C VAL A 131 -11.75 -19.42 1.59
N LYS A 132 -10.45 -19.13 1.75
CA LYS A 132 -9.68 -19.57 2.92
C LYS A 132 -10.08 -18.87 4.22
N ASN A 133 -10.57 -17.63 4.14
CA ASN A 133 -10.90 -16.80 5.30
C ASN A 133 -12.41 -16.58 5.52
N GLY A 134 -13.26 -17.32 4.80
CA GLY A 134 -14.70 -17.40 5.07
C GLY A 134 -15.54 -16.25 4.49
N MET A 135 -15.16 -15.72 3.32
CA MET A 135 -16.08 -14.96 2.47
C MET A 135 -17.07 -15.87 1.74
#